data_AF-A0A450UEU4-F1
#
_entry.id   AF-A0A450UEU4-F1
#
_cell.length_a   1.000
_cell.length_b   1.000
_cell.length_c   1.000
_cell.angle_alpha   90.00
_cell.angle_beta   90.00
_cell.angle_gamma   90.00
#
_symmetry.space_group_name_H-M   'P 1'
#
loop_
_entity.id
_entity.type
_entity.pdbx_description
1 polymer ?
#
loop_
_entity_poly.entity_id
_entity_poly.type
_entity_poly.pdbx_seq_one_letter_code
_entity_poly.pdbx_strand_id
1 'polypeptide(L)'
;MSDNTSTFEERLLQVFRGTLIDIIRDTTTKPGSSHPLSERTREEICHCLDLITVRQREMAEAAGRPLDERPVFPEQTPCKKNDHDPE
;
A
#
# COMPACT_ATOMS: atom_id res chain seq x y z
N MET A 1 22.76 -2.22 16.32
CA MET A 1 22.61 -3.45 15.50
C MET A 1 21.20 -3.58 14.92
N SER A 2 20.48 -2.47 14.64
CA SER A 2 19.02 -2.51 14.38
C SER A 2 18.62 -2.07 12.96
N ASP A 3 19.54 -1.49 12.18
CA ASP A 3 19.21 -0.97 10.84
C ASP A 3 19.00 -2.07 9.79
N ASN A 4 19.69 -3.21 9.92
CA ASN A 4 19.58 -4.33 8.97
C ASN A 4 18.23 -5.07 9.07
N THR A 5 17.64 -5.14 10.27
CA THR A 5 16.36 -5.86 10.47
C THR A 5 15.19 -5.05 9.93
N SER A 6 15.18 -3.74 10.16
CA SER A 6 14.13 -2.85 9.63
C SER A 6 14.15 -2.84 8.10
N THR A 7 15.33 -2.76 7.48
CA THR A 7 15.46 -2.76 6.01
C THR A 7 15.06 -4.09 5.37
N PHE A 8 15.27 -5.22 6.06
CA PHE A 8 14.78 -6.52 5.60
C PHE A 8 13.26 -6.62 5.68
N GLU A 9 12.66 -6.19 6.80
CA GLU A 9 11.20 -6.19 6.98
C GLU A 9 10.50 -5.29 5.95
N GLU A 10 11.03 -4.10 5.65
CA GLU A 10 10.50 -3.21 4.60
C GLU A 10 10.47 -3.90 3.23
N ARG A 11 11.60 -4.55 2.87
CA ARG A 11 11.73 -5.28 1.60
C ARG A 11 10.78 -6.47 1.54
N LEU A 12 10.66 -7.22 2.63
CA LEU A 12 9.77 -8.37 2.73
C LEU A 12 8.32 -7.93 2.51
N LEU A 13 7.86 -6.91 3.22
CA LEU A 13 6.50 -6.38 3.09
C LEU A 13 6.23 -5.84 1.68
N GLN A 14 7.21 -5.17 1.07
CA GLN A 14 7.10 -4.68 -0.31
C GLN A 14 6.91 -5.83 -1.31
N VAL A 15 7.72 -6.90 -1.20
CA VAL A 15 7.62 -8.07 -2.08
C VAL A 15 6.29 -8.79 -1.85
N PHE A 16 5.89 -9.03 -0.60
CA PHE A 16 4.62 -9.69 -0.27
C PHE A 16 3.42 -8.92 -0.81
N ARG A 17 3.38 -7.59 -0.62
CA ARG A 17 2.33 -6.75 -1.18
C ARG A 17 2.23 -6.87 -2.69
N GLY A 18 3.38 -6.84 -3.38
CA GLY A 18 3.46 -7.02 -4.84
C GLY A 18 2.88 -8.37 -5.27
N THR A 19 3.34 -9.45 -4.66
CA THR A 19 2.87 -10.81 -4.95
C THR A 19 1.36 -10.95 -4.76
N LEU A 20 0.79 -10.42 -3.67
CA LEU A 20 -0.66 -10.48 -3.43
C LEU A 20 -1.44 -9.68 -4.48
N ILE A 21 -0.93 -8.53 -4.92
CA ILE A 21 -1.53 -7.73 -6.00
C ILE A 21 -1.49 -8.49 -7.33
N ASP A 22 -0.38 -9.17 -7.64
CA ASP A 22 -0.25 -9.97 -8.86
C ASP A 22 -1.23 -11.15 -8.82
N ILE A 23 -1.37 -11.83 -7.68
CA ILE A 23 -2.39 -12.88 -7.49
C ILE A 23 -3.81 -12.32 -7.73
N ILE A 24 -4.13 -11.13 -7.17
CA ILE A 24 -5.43 -10.50 -7.42
C ILE A 24 -5.61 -10.24 -8.91
N ARG A 25 -4.60 -9.69 -9.59
CA ARG A 25 -4.66 -9.38 -11.03
C ARG A 25 -4.90 -10.64 -11.86
N ASP A 26 -4.19 -11.72 -11.56
CA ASP A 26 -4.27 -12.99 -12.28
C ASP A 26 -5.59 -13.73 -12.02
N THR A 27 -6.19 -13.52 -10.85
CA THR A 27 -7.45 -14.16 -10.45
C THR A 27 -8.68 -13.30 -10.69
N THR A 28 -8.52 -12.03 -11.05
CA THR A 28 -9.62 -11.13 -11.36
C THR A 28 -10.32 -11.60 -12.63
N THR A 29 -11.54 -12.11 -12.48
CA THR A 29 -12.38 -12.56 -13.59
C THR A 29 -13.34 -11.47 -14.06
N LYS A 30 -13.89 -11.64 -15.26
CA LYS A 30 -14.93 -10.75 -15.78
C LYS A 30 -16.20 -10.88 -14.93
N PRO A 31 -16.99 -9.79 -14.77
CA PRO A 31 -18.28 -9.86 -14.10
C PRO A 31 -19.16 -10.96 -14.72
N GLY A 32 -19.75 -11.81 -13.88
CA GLY A 32 -20.60 -12.93 -14.32
C GLY A 32 -19.85 -14.24 -14.63
N SER A 33 -18.53 -14.28 -14.49
CA SER A 33 -17.75 -15.52 -14.54
C SER A 33 -17.29 -15.95 -13.14
N SER A 34 -17.29 -17.26 -12.87
CA SER A 34 -16.89 -17.80 -11.57
C SER A 34 -15.45 -17.43 -11.25
N HIS A 35 -15.23 -16.90 -10.05
CA HIS A 35 -13.89 -16.58 -9.57
C HIS A 35 -13.11 -17.88 -9.27
N PRO A 36 -11.81 -17.99 -9.60
CA PRO A 36 -11.03 -19.21 -9.38
C PRO A 36 -10.72 -19.48 -7.90
N LEU A 37 -10.67 -18.43 -7.08
CA LEU A 37 -10.52 -18.52 -5.62
C LEU A 37 -11.88 -18.41 -4.91
N SER A 38 -11.97 -19.07 -3.76
CA SER A 38 -13.13 -18.94 -2.86
C SER A 38 -13.28 -17.50 -2.32
N GLU A 39 -14.49 -17.13 -1.92
CA GLU A 39 -14.76 -15.83 -1.28
C GLU A 39 -13.88 -15.63 -0.05
N ARG A 40 -13.83 -16.63 0.83
CA ARG A 40 -12.98 -16.63 2.02
C ARG A 40 -11.51 -16.32 1.70
N THR A 41 -10.93 -16.98 0.69
CA THR A 41 -9.52 -16.74 0.32
C THR A 41 -9.30 -15.31 -0.17
N ARG A 42 -10.26 -14.74 -0.90
CA ARG A 42 -10.17 -13.36 -1.37
C ARG A 42 -10.23 -12.37 -0.20
N GLU A 43 -11.12 -12.61 0.76
CA GLU A 43 -11.21 -11.80 1.99
C GLU A 43 -9.93 -11.87 2.81
N GLU A 44 -9.35 -13.07 2.96
CA GLU A 44 -8.06 -13.26 3.64
C GLU A 44 -6.93 -12.49 2.94
N ILE A 45 -6.88 -12.49 1.60
CA ILE A 45 -5.91 -11.70 0.82
C ILE A 45 -6.07 -10.19 1.10
N CYS A 46 -7.30 -9.67 1.06
CA CYS A 46 -7.58 -8.26 1.36
C CYS A 46 -7.14 -7.91 2.78
N HIS A 47 -7.48 -8.76 3.76
CA HIS A 47 -7.08 -8.55 5.15
C HIS A 47 -5.56 -8.54 5.33
N CYS A 48 -4.84 -9.43 4.64
CA CYS A 48 -3.37 -9.40 4.66
C CYS A 48 -2.80 -8.10 4.07
N LEU A 49 -3.38 -7.58 2.98
CA LEU A 49 -2.96 -6.30 2.40
C LEU A 49 -3.17 -5.12 3.36
N ASP A 50 -4.27 -5.12 4.13
CA ASP A 50 -4.52 -4.11 5.16
C ASP A 50 -3.45 -4.15 6.26
N LEU A 51 -3.14 -5.36 6.77
CA LEU A 51 -2.10 -5.55 7.79
C LEU A 51 -0.72 -5.10 7.30
N ILE A 52 -0.35 -5.46 6.06
CA ILE A 52 0.90 -5.01 5.44
C ILE A 52 0.95 -3.48 5.37
N THR A 53 -0.15 -2.85 4.96
CA THR A 53 -0.23 -1.39 4.82
C THR A 53 -0.05 -0.68 6.17
N VAL A 54 -0.73 -1.17 7.22
CA VAL A 54 -0.56 -0.67 8.59
C VAL A 54 0.89 -0.77 9.01
N ARG A 55 1.51 -1.93 8.81
CA ARG A 55 2.90 -2.15 9.22
C ARG A 55 3.89 -1.26 8.45
N GLN A 56 3.71 -1.13 7.15
CA GLN A 56 4.54 -0.25 6.32
C GLN A 56 4.43 1.20 6.78
N ARG A 57 3.23 1.65 7.17
CA ARG A 57 3.03 2.99 7.72
C ARG A 57 3.75 3.18 9.05
N GLU A 58 3.65 2.24 9.99
CA GLU A 58 4.37 2.30 11.27
C GLU A 58 5.89 2.42 11.06
N MET A 59 6.43 1.66 10.11
CA MET A 59 7.86 1.70 9.77
C MET A 59 8.25 3.04 9.15
N ALA A 60 7.41 3.59 8.26
CA ALA A 60 7.63 4.86 7.61
C ALA A 60 7.60 6.03 8.62
N GLU A 61 6.63 6.01 9.55
CA GLU A 61 6.54 6.95 10.67
C GLU A 61 7.77 6.86 11.59
N ALA A 62 8.22 5.64 11.94
CA ALA A 62 9.43 5.43 12.74
C ALA A 62 10.71 5.94 12.05
N ALA A 63 10.76 5.88 10.71
CA ALA A 63 11.85 6.40 9.91
C ALA A 63 11.77 7.93 9.64
N GLY A 64 10.75 8.62 10.18
CA GLY A 64 10.51 10.04 9.93
C GLY A 64 10.07 10.36 8.50
N ARG A 65 9.59 9.37 7.75
CA ARG A 65 9.08 9.49 6.38
C ARG A 65 7.59 9.13 6.39
N PRO A 66 6.68 10.01 6.86
CA PRO A 66 5.26 9.67 6.87
C PRO A 66 4.79 9.35 5.44
N LEU A 67 4.09 8.22 5.30
CA LEU A 67 3.52 7.76 4.04
C LEU A 67 2.25 8.57 3.72
N ASP A 68 2.38 9.88 3.52
CA ASP A 68 1.26 10.80 3.22
C ASP A 68 1.13 11.07 1.71
N GLU A 69 1.59 10.13 0.88
CA GLU A 69 1.37 10.17 -0.57
C GLU A 69 -0.05 9.70 -0.88
N ARG A 70 -1.02 10.59 -0.67
CA ARG A 70 -2.34 10.42 -1.29
C ARG A 70 -2.14 10.33 -2.81
N PRO A 71 -2.71 9.32 -3.48
CA PRO A 71 -2.69 9.25 -4.94
C PRO A 71 -3.26 10.55 -5.52
N VAL A 72 -2.43 11.32 -6.19
CA VAL A 72 -2.88 12.48 -6.97
C VAL A 72 -3.32 11.98 -8.33
N PHE A 73 -4.51 12.40 -8.78
CA PHE A 73 -4.87 12.17 -10.16
C PHE A 73 -3.85 12.91 -11.04
N PRO A 74 -3.37 12.33 -12.14
CA PRO A 74 -2.36 12.95 -13.00
C PRO A 74 -2.78 14.32 -13.57
N GLU A 75 -4.08 14.63 -13.51
CA GLU A 75 -4.67 15.88 -14.00
C GLU A 75 -4.87 16.92 -12.89
N GLN A 76 -4.60 16.56 -11.63
CA GLN A 76 -4.65 17.47 -10.50
C GLN A 76 -3.27 18.08 -10.25
N THR A 77 -3.04 19.30 -10.74
CA THR A 77 -1.96 20.15 -10.20
C THR A 77 -2.20 20.35 -8.69
N PRO A 78 -1.21 20.08 -7.82
CA PRO A 78 -1.38 20.28 -6.39
C PRO A 78 -1.70 21.75 -6.12
N CYS A 79 -2.78 22.01 -5.37
CA CYS A 79 -3.10 23.35 -4.89
C CYS A 79 -1.88 23.88 -4.13
N LYS A 80 -1.26 24.94 -4.69
CA LYS A 80 -0.16 25.65 -4.04
C LYS A 80 -0.68 26.11 -2.67
N LYS A 81 0.00 25.70 -1.59
CA LYS A 81 -0.17 26.35 -0.29
C LYS A 81 0.26 27.79 -0.52
N ASN A 82 -0.70 28.71 -0.54
CA ASN A 82 -0.37 30.13 -0.44
C ASN A 82 0.10 30.33 0.99
N ASP A 83 1.42 30.36 1.18
CA ASP A 83 2.01 31.02 2.34
C ASP A 83 1.56 32.48 2.27
N HIS A 84 0.48 32.79 3.00
CA HIS A 84 0.03 34.14 3.23
C HIS A 84 0.67 34.64 4.52
N ASP A 85 1.82 35.28 4.35
CA ASP A 85 2.31 36.33 5.24
C ASP A 85 2.98 37.35 4.30
N PRO A 86 2.48 38.60 4.22
CA PRO A 86 2.85 39.61 5.21
C PRO A 86 1.77 40.67 5.53
N GLU A 87 1.64 41.09 6.79
CA GLU A 87 2.14 42.35 7.39
C GLU A 87 1.61 42.55 8.82
#